data_AF-A0A929Y415-F1
#
_entry.id   AF-A0A929Y415-F1
#
_cell.length_a   1.000
_cell.length_b   1.000
_cell.length_c   1.000
_cell.angle_alpha   90.00
_cell.angle_beta   90.00
_cell.angle_gamma   90.00
#
_symmetry.space_group_name_H-M   'P 1'
#
loop_
_entity.id
_entity.type
_entity.pdbx_description
1 polymer ?
#
loop_
_entity_poly.entity_id
_entity_poly.type
_entity_poly.pdbx_seq_one_letter_code
_entity_poly.pdbx_strand_id
1 'polypeptide(L)'
;MTLTVMAVKEKRYRFPALSSFSIALIGALLNTAAPGNYVRAKVISQSGLNLPEAVRNTLYSSLYEMEELWQSTPFVVAFLVIMGVGIRMAERVTRQTRERIVLMIVCSFCMIFIAIFPVVLAYRDPNLADRNQLYAYFCMIMALLLTGGYIGIRVQPFFHLGQWQVVLSIAMLCVICAGRFSIFHAPDRVQMMQMKRLEDYTSGDISMYYTKVERVIDKLRNGDGLSITRKDIPETAPDTTMAFTLMDNNGEKVYDFMSSYYGYQSLPLR
;
A
#
# COMPACT_ATOMS: atom_id res chain seq x y z
N MET A 1 20.67 -20.03 -16.17
CA MET A 1 20.06 -19.78 -17.51
C MET A 1 19.09 -20.90 -17.96
N THR A 2 18.77 -21.87 -17.10
CA THR A 2 17.95 -23.05 -17.46
C THR A 2 16.47 -22.95 -17.04
N LEU A 3 16.14 -22.03 -16.12
CA LEU A 3 14.76 -21.76 -15.68
C LEU A 3 13.93 -21.02 -16.74
N THR A 4 14.57 -20.18 -17.57
CA THR A 4 13.90 -19.39 -18.60
C THR A 4 13.52 -20.22 -19.83
N VAL A 5 14.27 -21.30 -20.13
CA VAL A 5 14.05 -22.14 -21.32
C VAL A 5 12.97 -23.21 -21.08
N MET A 6 12.85 -23.73 -19.86
CA MET A 6 11.71 -24.59 -19.48
C MET A 6 10.38 -23.81 -19.36
N ALA A 7 10.43 -22.47 -19.44
CA ALA A 7 9.25 -21.62 -19.32
C ALA A 7 8.31 -21.65 -20.55
N VAL A 8 8.81 -22.11 -21.71
CA VAL A 8 8.17 -21.85 -23.02
C VAL A 8 7.24 -22.99 -23.50
N LYS A 9 7.30 -24.18 -22.89
CA LYS A 9 6.72 -25.39 -23.51
C LYS A 9 5.24 -25.70 -23.22
N GLU A 10 4.57 -24.99 -22.29
CA GLU A 10 3.16 -25.28 -21.95
C GLU A 10 2.30 -24.00 -21.96
N LYS A 11 1.68 -23.75 -23.11
CA LYS A 11 1.11 -22.45 -23.53
C LYS A 11 -0.24 -22.05 -22.90
N ARG A 12 -0.97 -22.93 -22.23
CA ARG A 12 -2.42 -22.67 -21.99
C ARG A 12 -2.79 -21.87 -20.74
N TYR A 13 -1.94 -21.86 -19.70
CA TYR A 13 -2.25 -21.17 -18.42
C TYR A 13 -1.10 -20.32 -17.85
N ARG A 14 0.09 -20.28 -18.48
CA ARG A 14 1.17 -19.34 -18.13
C ARG A 14 0.89 -17.91 -18.63
N PHE A 15 0.02 -17.79 -19.63
CA PHE A 15 -0.22 -16.55 -20.34
C PHE A 15 -0.80 -15.44 -19.45
N PRO A 16 -1.83 -15.67 -18.59
CA PRO A 16 -2.50 -14.57 -17.88
C PRO A 16 -1.63 -13.90 -16.81
N ALA A 17 -0.90 -14.68 -16.00
CA ALA A 17 -0.04 -14.13 -14.96
C ALA A 17 1.16 -13.37 -15.58
N LEU A 18 1.78 -13.96 -16.62
CA LEU A 18 2.91 -13.33 -17.29
C LEU A 18 2.48 -12.10 -18.09
N SER A 19 1.31 -12.12 -18.72
CA SER A 19 0.76 -10.98 -19.47
C SER A 19 0.41 -9.84 -18.51
N SER A 20 -0.26 -10.14 -17.39
CA SER A 20 -0.61 -9.12 -16.39
C SER A 20 0.63 -8.50 -15.76
N PHE A 21 1.63 -9.33 -15.42
CA PHE A 21 2.92 -8.85 -14.94
C PHE A 21 3.63 -7.98 -15.98
N SER A 22 3.66 -8.41 -17.25
CA SER A 22 4.31 -7.65 -18.32
C SER A 22 3.64 -6.30 -18.54
N ILE A 23 2.30 -6.25 -18.54
CA ILE A 23 1.54 -5.00 -18.67
C ILE A 23 1.84 -4.07 -17.49
N ALA A 24 1.84 -4.58 -16.26
CA ALA A 24 2.16 -3.79 -15.08
C ALA A 24 3.60 -3.27 -15.10
N LEU A 25 4.56 -4.10 -15.50
CA LEU A 25 5.96 -3.72 -15.65
C LEU A 25 6.13 -2.62 -16.71
N ILE A 26 5.51 -2.78 -17.88
CA ILE A 26 5.53 -1.76 -18.94
C ILE A 26 4.90 -0.46 -18.43
N GLY A 27 3.75 -0.53 -17.77
CA GLY A 27 3.09 0.63 -17.16
C GLY A 27 3.97 1.35 -16.14
N ALA A 28 4.69 0.60 -15.30
CA ALA A 28 5.61 1.18 -14.33
C ALA A 28 6.86 1.79 -14.98
N LEU A 29 7.39 1.18 -16.06
CA LEU A 29 8.49 1.75 -16.83
C LEU A 29 8.07 3.06 -17.52
N LEU A 30 6.88 3.09 -18.11
CA LEU A 30 6.31 4.31 -18.70
C LEU A 30 6.07 5.38 -17.64
N ASN A 31 5.58 5.00 -16.45
CA ASN A 31 5.41 5.92 -15.33
C ASN A 31 6.76 6.49 -14.90
N THR A 32 7.76 5.63 -14.68
CA THR A 32 9.13 6.00 -14.33
C THR A 32 9.74 6.99 -15.33
N ALA A 33 9.54 6.74 -16.63
CA ALA A 33 10.02 7.58 -17.72
C ALA A 33 9.18 8.85 -17.95
N ALA A 34 8.06 9.04 -17.25
CA ALA A 34 7.20 10.19 -17.46
C ALA A 34 7.91 11.49 -17.03
N PRO A 35 7.88 12.55 -17.86
CA PRO A 35 8.63 13.79 -17.60
C PRO A 35 8.23 14.46 -16.28
N GLY A 36 6.99 14.27 -15.83
CA GLY A 36 6.50 14.79 -14.56
C GLY A 36 7.28 14.28 -13.33
N ASN A 37 7.89 13.09 -13.39
CA ASN A 37 8.71 12.56 -12.30
C ASN A 37 10.07 13.28 -12.23
N TYR A 38 10.65 13.63 -13.37
CA TYR A 38 11.91 14.37 -13.48
C TYR A 38 11.73 15.82 -13.01
N VAL A 39 10.59 16.44 -13.35
CA VAL A 39 10.24 17.79 -12.87
C VAL A 39 10.12 17.80 -11.35
N ARG A 40 9.37 16.86 -10.76
CA ARG A 40 9.25 16.74 -9.29
C ARG A 40 10.60 16.50 -8.62
N ALA A 41 11.39 15.56 -9.14
CA ALA A 41 12.70 15.26 -8.59
C ALA A 41 13.66 16.47 -8.63
N LYS A 42 13.61 17.30 -9.68
CA LYS A 42 14.42 18.52 -9.83
C LYS A 42 13.99 19.63 -8.87
N VAL A 43 12.70 19.74 -8.56
CA VAL A 43 12.16 20.71 -7.59
C VAL A 43 12.55 20.30 -6.16
N ILE A 44 12.49 19.00 -5.85
CA ILE A 44 12.81 18.47 -4.53
C ILE A 44 14.33 18.43 -4.29
N SER A 45 15.12 18.20 -5.35
CA SER A 45 16.56 18.09 -5.26
C SER A 45 17.23 18.66 -6.50
N GLN A 46 18.13 19.61 -6.28
CA GLN A 46 18.92 20.25 -7.35
C GLN A 46 19.85 19.28 -8.10
N SER A 47 20.04 18.04 -7.62
CA SER A 47 21.00 17.07 -8.16
C SER A 47 20.44 16.08 -9.20
N GLY A 48 19.17 16.21 -9.60
CA GLY A 48 18.55 15.32 -10.60
C GLY A 48 18.21 13.92 -10.04
N LEU A 49 17.90 12.96 -10.92
CA LEU A 49 17.49 11.60 -10.52
C LEU A 49 18.66 10.75 -10.01
N ASN A 50 18.49 10.16 -8.83
CA ASN A 50 19.43 9.21 -8.26
C ASN A 50 18.81 7.81 -8.22
N LEU A 51 19.02 7.04 -9.28
CA LEU A 51 18.43 5.71 -9.44
C LEU A 51 18.87 4.72 -8.34
N PRO A 52 20.17 4.63 -7.95
CA PRO A 52 20.59 3.78 -6.84
C PRO A 52 19.90 4.10 -5.51
N GLU A 53 19.71 5.39 -5.21
CA GLU A 53 19.01 5.83 -4.01
C GLU A 53 17.53 5.44 -4.05
N ALA A 54 16.87 5.61 -5.20
CA ALA A 54 15.48 5.19 -5.37
C ALA A 54 15.29 3.68 -5.20
N VAL A 55 16.22 2.86 -5.71
CA VAL A 55 16.21 1.40 -5.51
C VAL A 55 16.36 1.06 -4.02
N ARG A 56 17.34 1.67 -3.34
CA ARG A 56 17.57 1.45 -1.91
C ARG A 56 16.35 1.83 -1.09
N ASN A 57 15.78 3.00 -1.34
CA ASN A 57 14.63 3.50 -0.61
C ASN A 57 13.39 2.63 -0.89
N THR A 58 13.19 2.16 -2.13
CA THR A 58 12.12 1.22 -2.47
C THR A 58 12.22 -0.09 -1.68
N LEU A 59 13.43 -0.65 -1.55
CA LEU A 59 13.65 -1.86 -0.76
C LEU A 59 13.41 -1.59 0.73
N TYR A 60 13.87 -0.47 1.25
CA TYR A 60 13.64 -0.06 2.63
C TYR A 60 12.14 0.07 2.93
N SER A 61 11.39 0.81 2.11
CA SER A 61 9.94 0.94 2.25
C SER A 61 9.24 -0.42 2.14
N SER A 62 9.67 -1.28 1.21
CA SER A 62 9.08 -2.62 1.07
C SER A 62 9.27 -3.49 2.31
N LEU A 63 10.43 -3.38 2.97
CA LEU A 63 10.72 -4.12 4.20
C LEU A 63 9.98 -3.53 5.40
N TYR A 64 9.93 -2.20 5.51
CA TYR A 64 9.21 -1.50 6.57
C TYR A 64 7.72 -1.85 6.57
N GLU A 65 7.05 -1.74 5.41
CA GLU A 65 5.63 -2.08 5.27
C GLU A 65 5.38 -3.58 5.47
N MET A 66 6.34 -4.44 5.09
CA MET A 66 6.25 -5.87 5.39
C MET A 66 6.35 -6.13 6.89
N GLU A 67 7.27 -5.48 7.60
CA GLU A 67 7.40 -5.58 9.06
C GLU A 67 6.13 -5.08 9.76
N GLU A 68 5.61 -3.93 9.32
CA GLU A 68 4.35 -3.36 9.81
C GLU A 68 3.18 -4.32 9.59
N LEU A 69 3.09 -4.98 8.43
CA LEU A 69 2.06 -5.98 8.17
C LEU A 69 2.10 -7.14 9.19
N TRP A 70 3.30 -7.61 9.56
CA TRP A 70 3.46 -8.70 10.52
C TRP A 70 3.21 -8.28 11.97
N GLN A 71 3.53 -7.05 12.34
CA GLN A 71 3.44 -6.56 13.72
C GLN A 71 2.08 -5.94 14.03
N SER A 72 1.57 -5.09 13.13
CA SER A 72 0.39 -4.25 13.35
C SER A 72 -0.93 -4.92 12.96
N THR A 73 -0.87 -6.09 12.30
CA THR A 73 -2.08 -6.82 11.86
C THR A 73 -2.03 -8.28 12.28
N PRO A 74 -3.18 -8.98 12.41
CA PRO A 74 -3.21 -10.41 12.69
C PRO A 74 -2.82 -11.26 11.47
N PHE A 75 -1.99 -10.74 10.54
CA PHE A 75 -1.61 -11.40 9.30
C PHE A 75 -0.97 -12.79 9.52
N VAL A 76 -0.27 -12.98 10.65
CA VAL A 76 0.26 -14.29 11.07
C VAL A 76 -0.81 -15.37 11.04
N VAL A 77 -2.03 -15.07 11.48
CA VAL A 77 -3.15 -16.03 11.49
C VAL A 77 -3.53 -16.42 10.06
N ALA A 78 -3.68 -15.43 9.16
CA ALA A 78 -3.99 -15.69 7.76
C ALA A 78 -2.90 -16.51 7.07
N PHE A 79 -1.63 -16.20 7.35
CA PHE A 79 -0.49 -16.94 6.85
C PHE A 79 -0.49 -18.41 7.31
N LEU A 80 -0.74 -18.65 8.61
CA LEU A 80 -0.82 -20.00 9.18
C LEU A 80 -1.99 -20.81 8.61
N VAL A 81 -3.16 -20.18 8.42
CA VAL A 81 -4.32 -20.82 7.80
C VAL A 81 -3.98 -21.26 6.37
N ILE A 82 -3.41 -20.37 5.55
CA ILE A 82 -3.04 -20.71 4.18
C ILE A 82 -1.92 -21.75 4.12
N MET A 83 -0.97 -21.72 5.07
CA MET A 83 0.02 -22.79 5.22
C MET A 83 -0.66 -24.14 5.50
N GLY A 84 -1.68 -24.18 6.35
CA GLY A 84 -2.48 -25.38 6.61
C GLY A 84 -3.21 -25.91 5.38
N VAL A 85 -3.81 -25.01 4.60
CA VAL A 85 -4.39 -25.36 3.29
C VAL A 85 -3.32 -25.98 2.38
N GLY A 86 -2.12 -25.38 2.34
CA GLY A 86 -0.97 -25.92 1.60
C GLY A 86 -0.60 -27.35 2.01
N ILE A 87 -0.53 -27.63 3.32
CA ILE A 87 -0.25 -28.97 3.84
C ILE A 87 -1.30 -29.97 3.36
N ARG A 88 -2.60 -29.63 3.48
CA ARG A 88 -3.69 -30.52 3.05
C ARG A 88 -3.72 -30.78 1.55
N MET A 89 -3.23 -29.82 0.75
CA MET A 89 -3.20 -29.95 -0.70
C MET A 89 -1.92 -30.64 -1.21
N ALA A 90 -0.90 -30.86 -0.39
CA ALA A 90 0.44 -31.27 -0.83
C ALA A 90 0.45 -32.53 -1.74
N GLU A 91 -0.38 -33.53 -1.40
CA GLU A 91 -0.53 -34.78 -2.15
C GLU A 91 -1.28 -34.61 -3.48
N ARG A 92 -2.13 -33.60 -3.58
CA ARG A 92 -2.94 -33.28 -4.77
C ARG A 92 -2.21 -32.35 -5.74
N VAL A 93 -1.13 -31.71 -5.30
CA VAL A 93 -0.40 -30.72 -6.08
C VAL A 93 0.66 -31.39 -6.95
N THR A 94 0.43 -31.37 -8.26
CA THR A 94 1.38 -31.85 -9.27
C THR A 94 2.65 -30.99 -9.32
N ARG A 95 3.76 -31.55 -9.81
CA ARG A 95 5.02 -30.80 -10.03
C ARG A 95 4.80 -29.51 -10.84
N GLN A 96 4.04 -29.59 -11.92
CA GLN A 96 3.72 -28.44 -12.78
C GLN A 96 2.99 -27.34 -11.99
N THR A 97 2.08 -27.71 -11.08
CA THR A 97 1.38 -26.75 -10.22
C THR A 97 2.34 -26.08 -9.24
N ARG A 98 3.31 -26.82 -8.68
CA ARG A 98 4.35 -26.23 -7.81
C ARG A 98 5.19 -25.20 -8.54
N GLU A 99 5.61 -25.49 -9.77
CA GLU A 99 6.38 -24.55 -10.61
C GLU A 99 5.58 -23.29 -10.93
N ARG A 100 4.26 -23.41 -11.16
CA ARG A 100 3.37 -22.26 -11.35
C ARG A 100 3.23 -21.42 -10.08
N ILE A 101 3.08 -22.04 -8.92
CA ILE A 101 3.02 -21.32 -7.63
C ILE A 101 4.31 -20.53 -7.40
N VAL A 102 5.47 -21.14 -7.64
CA VAL A 102 6.77 -20.43 -7.53
C VAL A 102 6.83 -19.25 -8.48
N LEU A 103 6.39 -19.40 -9.73
CA LEU A 103 6.34 -18.28 -10.68
C LEU A 103 5.43 -17.15 -10.18
N MET A 104 4.24 -17.48 -9.66
CA MET A 104 3.33 -16.48 -9.10
C MET A 104 3.91 -15.76 -7.87
N ILE A 105 4.63 -16.48 -6.99
CA ILE A 105 5.33 -15.90 -5.85
C ILE A 105 6.37 -14.87 -6.34
N VAL A 106 7.24 -15.28 -7.28
CA VAL A 106 8.27 -14.39 -7.84
C VAL A 106 7.64 -13.16 -8.49
N CYS A 107 6.61 -13.34 -9.33
CA CYS A 107 5.91 -12.22 -9.94
C CYS A 107 5.27 -11.30 -8.91
N SER A 108 4.67 -11.84 -7.83
CA SER A 108 4.03 -11.04 -6.77
C SER A 108 5.05 -10.23 -5.98
N PHE A 109 6.22 -10.79 -5.67
CA PHE A 109 7.31 -10.05 -5.04
C PHE A 109 7.86 -8.95 -5.95
N CYS A 110 8.02 -9.22 -7.25
CA CYS A 110 8.41 -8.19 -8.20
C CYS A 110 7.35 -7.08 -8.33
N MET A 111 6.06 -7.41 -8.21
CA MET A 111 4.97 -6.42 -8.26
C MET A 111 5.02 -5.42 -7.11
N ILE A 112 5.48 -5.82 -5.92
CA ILE A 112 5.70 -4.90 -4.79
C ILE A 112 6.69 -3.80 -5.21
N PHE A 113 7.83 -4.20 -5.78
CA PHE A 113 8.84 -3.27 -6.25
C PHE A 113 8.29 -2.37 -7.37
N ILE A 114 7.58 -2.94 -8.34
CA ILE A 114 6.96 -2.21 -9.46
C ILE A 114 5.93 -1.17 -8.98
N ALA A 115 5.19 -1.46 -7.91
CA ALA A 115 4.20 -0.55 -7.35
C ALA A 115 4.83 0.64 -6.59
N ILE A 116 5.91 0.38 -5.85
CA ILE A 116 6.55 1.36 -4.96
C ILE A 116 7.58 2.23 -5.72
N PHE A 117 8.35 1.61 -6.62
CA PHE A 117 9.52 2.24 -7.24
C PHE A 117 9.24 3.56 -7.97
N PRO A 118 8.21 3.69 -8.83
CA PRO A 118 7.97 4.94 -9.55
C PRO A 118 7.66 6.11 -8.60
N VAL A 119 6.97 5.81 -7.49
CA VAL A 119 6.61 6.79 -6.46
C VAL A 119 7.86 7.25 -5.73
N VAL A 120 8.65 6.31 -5.22
CA VAL A 120 9.89 6.64 -4.49
C VAL A 120 10.89 7.36 -5.40
N LEU A 121 10.95 7.02 -6.69
CA LEU A 121 11.79 7.72 -7.65
C LEU A 121 11.35 9.19 -7.85
N ALA A 122 10.04 9.43 -7.94
CA ALA A 122 9.49 10.76 -8.21
C ALA A 122 9.58 11.70 -7.00
N TYR A 123 9.38 11.17 -5.80
CA TYR A 123 9.27 11.95 -4.57
C TYR A 123 10.53 11.89 -3.69
N ARG A 124 11.43 10.93 -3.92
CA ARG A 124 12.63 10.64 -3.10
C ARG A 124 12.35 10.40 -1.62
N ASP A 125 11.08 10.19 -1.27
CA ASP A 125 10.63 9.90 0.08
C ASP A 125 10.35 8.39 0.19
N PRO A 126 10.93 7.69 1.18
CA PRO A 126 10.56 6.31 1.47
C PRO A 126 9.14 6.18 2.06
N ASN A 127 8.53 7.25 2.57
CA ASN A 127 7.18 7.22 3.10
C ASN A 127 6.16 7.25 1.96
N LEU A 128 5.34 6.21 1.89
CA LEU A 128 4.31 6.08 0.88
C LEU A 128 3.05 6.82 1.35
N ALA A 129 2.42 7.57 0.45
CA ALA A 129 1.07 8.07 0.69
C ALA A 129 0.06 6.91 0.80
N ASP A 130 -1.00 7.07 1.61
CA ASP A 130 -1.99 6.04 1.95
C ASP A 130 -2.48 5.21 0.74
N ARG A 131 -2.77 5.89 -0.38
CA ARG A 131 -3.24 5.22 -1.61
C ARG A 131 -2.21 4.27 -2.22
N ASN A 132 -0.93 4.60 -2.12
CA ASN A 132 0.16 3.78 -2.65
C ASN A 132 0.51 2.65 -1.69
N GLN A 133 0.40 2.90 -0.38
CA GLN A 133 0.50 1.86 0.65
C GLN A 133 -0.55 0.77 0.42
N LEU A 134 -1.80 1.13 0.10
CA LEU A 134 -2.86 0.13 -0.18
C LEU A 134 -2.47 -0.86 -1.29
N TYR A 135 -1.95 -0.36 -2.41
CA TYR A 135 -1.51 -1.22 -3.53
C TYR A 135 -0.30 -2.08 -3.15
N ALA A 136 0.65 -1.51 -2.40
CA ALA A 136 1.81 -2.23 -1.88
C ALA A 136 1.37 -3.37 -0.95
N TYR A 137 0.49 -3.08 0.02
CA TYR A 137 -0.08 -4.06 0.94
C TYR A 137 -0.81 -5.19 0.22
N PHE A 138 -1.64 -4.88 -0.78
CA PHE A 138 -2.32 -5.90 -1.57
C PHE A 138 -1.32 -6.86 -2.24
N CYS A 139 -0.26 -6.33 -2.86
CA CYS A 139 0.77 -7.14 -3.49
C CYS A 139 1.56 -7.97 -2.45
N MET A 140 1.89 -7.38 -1.30
CA MET A 140 2.58 -8.04 -0.19
C MET A 140 1.77 -9.20 0.39
N ILE A 141 0.49 -8.96 0.72
CA ILE A 141 -0.44 -9.97 1.23
C ILE A 141 -0.51 -11.15 0.25
N MET A 142 -0.73 -10.88 -1.04
CA MET A 142 -0.80 -11.95 -2.04
C MET A 142 0.52 -12.73 -2.14
N ALA A 143 1.67 -12.05 -2.17
CA ALA A 143 2.98 -12.70 -2.21
C ALA A 143 3.23 -13.60 -0.99
N LEU A 144 2.91 -13.10 0.21
CA LEU A 144 3.13 -13.81 1.47
C LEU A 144 2.15 -14.96 1.65
N LEU A 145 0.87 -14.81 1.31
CA LEU A 145 -0.10 -15.92 1.37
C LEU A 145 0.27 -17.05 0.41
N LEU A 146 0.66 -16.73 -0.83
CA LEU A 146 1.16 -17.74 -1.78
C LEU A 146 2.40 -18.44 -1.24
N THR A 147 3.29 -17.69 -0.59
CA THR A 147 4.50 -18.24 0.06
C THR A 147 4.13 -19.18 1.22
N GLY A 148 3.20 -18.79 2.08
CA GLY A 148 2.71 -19.63 3.19
C GLY A 148 2.12 -20.94 2.68
N GLY A 149 1.29 -20.90 1.65
CA GLY A 149 0.71 -22.09 1.02
C GLY A 149 1.79 -23.00 0.40
N TYR A 150 2.78 -22.41 -0.27
CA TYR A 150 3.91 -23.16 -0.82
C TYR A 150 4.77 -23.81 0.27
N ILE A 151 5.05 -23.10 1.37
CA ILE A 151 5.73 -23.66 2.54
C ILE A 151 4.92 -24.84 3.08
N GLY A 152 3.60 -24.71 3.23
CA GLY A 152 2.73 -25.80 3.65
C GLY A 152 2.87 -27.06 2.78
N ILE A 153 2.87 -26.89 1.45
CA ILE A 153 3.09 -28.00 0.50
C ILE A 153 4.46 -28.65 0.71
N ARG A 154 5.49 -27.85 1.00
CA ARG A 154 6.88 -28.33 1.16
C ARG A 154 7.15 -29.01 2.50
N VAL A 155 6.45 -28.59 3.56
CA VAL A 155 6.67 -29.11 4.90
C VAL A 155 5.82 -30.37 5.17
N GLN A 156 4.74 -30.61 4.39
CA GLN A 156 3.88 -31.80 4.57
C GLN A 156 4.64 -33.15 4.68
N PRO A 157 5.69 -33.44 3.89
CA PRO A 157 6.42 -34.70 4.00
C PRO A 157 7.13 -34.91 5.35
N PHE A 158 7.37 -33.83 6.11
CA PHE A 158 8.00 -33.90 7.43
C PHE A 158 6.98 -34.16 8.55
N PHE A 159 5.68 -34.06 8.26
CA PHE A 159 4.62 -34.36 9.21
C PHE A 159 4.07 -35.77 8.94
N HIS A 160 4.38 -36.71 9.83
CA HIS A 160 3.70 -38.01 9.90
C HIS A 160 2.33 -37.94 10.60
N LEU A 161 1.90 -36.73 10.94
CA LEU A 161 0.65 -36.47 11.65
C LEU A 161 -0.56 -36.67 10.72
N GLY A 162 -1.63 -37.22 11.28
CA GLY A 162 -2.91 -37.29 10.57
C GLY A 162 -3.42 -35.89 10.22
N GLN A 163 -4.15 -35.74 9.11
CA GLN A 163 -4.60 -34.43 8.62
C GLN A 163 -5.39 -33.61 9.67
N TRP A 164 -6.08 -34.27 10.60
CA TRP A 164 -6.79 -33.63 11.72
C TRP A 164 -5.86 -33.05 12.78
N GLN A 165 -4.73 -33.69 13.06
CA GLN A 165 -3.74 -33.20 14.03
C GLN A 165 -3.09 -31.91 13.52
N VAL A 166 -2.76 -31.84 12.22
CA VAL A 166 -2.25 -30.61 11.59
C VAL A 166 -3.25 -29.46 11.71
N VAL A 167 -4.53 -29.72 11.39
CA VAL A 167 -5.59 -28.69 11.52
C VAL A 167 -5.72 -28.22 12.96
N LEU A 168 -5.68 -29.13 13.93
CA LEU A 168 -5.79 -28.79 15.35
C LEU A 168 -4.58 -27.99 15.85
N SER A 169 -3.37 -28.34 15.42
CA SER A 169 -2.15 -27.58 15.74
C SER A 169 -2.19 -26.17 15.14
N ILE A 170 -2.65 -26.02 13.90
CA ILE A 170 -2.80 -24.71 13.26
C ILE A 170 -3.87 -23.90 13.97
N ALA A 171 -5.02 -24.50 14.30
CA ALA A 171 -6.07 -23.83 15.05
C ALA A 171 -5.57 -23.35 16.43
N MET A 172 -4.80 -24.19 17.13
CA MET A 172 -4.18 -23.83 18.41
C MET A 172 -3.19 -22.67 18.25
N LEU A 173 -2.33 -22.70 17.23
CA LEU A 173 -1.41 -21.59 16.93
C LEU A 173 -2.17 -20.31 16.58
N CYS A 174 -3.26 -20.39 15.81
CA CYS A 174 -4.12 -19.25 15.51
C CYS A 174 -4.73 -18.64 16.78
N VAL A 175 -5.20 -19.47 17.72
CA VAL A 175 -5.72 -18.99 19.02
C VAL A 175 -4.63 -18.32 19.84
N ILE A 176 -3.42 -18.89 19.89
CA ILE A 176 -2.27 -18.29 20.60
C ILE A 176 -1.87 -16.95 19.96
N CYS A 177 -1.77 -16.89 18.64
CA CYS A 177 -1.43 -15.68 17.90
C CYS A 177 -2.50 -14.59 18.05
N ALA A 178 -3.79 -14.96 17.94
CA ALA A 178 -4.91 -14.04 18.13
C ALA A 178 -4.99 -13.53 19.56
N GLY A 179 -4.77 -14.41 20.55
CA GLY A 179 -4.72 -14.04 21.96
C GLY A 179 -3.54 -13.11 22.28
N ARG A 180 -2.37 -13.33 21.69
CA ARG A 180 -1.26 -12.37 21.83
C ARG A 180 -1.56 -11.04 21.15
N PHE A 181 -2.15 -11.07 19.96
CA PHE A 181 -2.55 -9.84 19.28
C PHE A 181 -3.53 -9.02 20.13
N SER A 182 -4.57 -9.64 20.70
CA SER A 182 -5.55 -8.94 21.53
C SER A 182 -5.00 -8.43 22.87
N ILE A 183 -4.00 -9.09 23.44
CA ILE A 183 -3.37 -8.68 24.71
C ILE A 183 -2.34 -7.57 24.50
N PHE A 184 -1.50 -7.66 23.47
CA PHE A 184 -0.43 -6.68 23.20
C PHE A 184 -0.92 -5.46 22.41
N HIS A 185 -1.99 -5.62 21.62
CA HIS A 185 -2.69 -4.54 20.93
C HIS A 185 -4.12 -4.41 21.49
N ALA A 186 -4.23 -4.30 22.82
CA ALA A 186 -5.44 -3.72 23.43
C ALA A 186 -5.78 -2.45 22.65
N PRO A 187 -7.05 -2.20 22.27
CA PRO A 187 -7.39 -1.35 21.14
C PRO A 187 -6.63 -0.04 21.22
N ASP A 188 -5.54 0.03 20.45
CA ASP A 188 -4.73 1.23 20.39
C ASP A 188 -5.67 2.34 19.91
N ARG A 189 -5.34 3.58 20.28
CA ARG A 189 -6.12 4.76 19.85
C ARG A 189 -6.44 4.73 18.35
N VAL A 190 -5.60 4.08 17.53
CA VAL A 190 -5.78 3.84 16.09
C VAL A 190 -7.00 2.98 15.73
N GLN A 191 -7.28 1.88 16.43
CA GLN A 191 -8.47 1.06 16.14
C GLN A 191 -9.75 1.77 16.60
N MET A 192 -9.71 2.46 17.75
CA MET A 192 -10.77 3.37 18.15
C MET A 192 -10.98 4.50 17.14
N MET A 193 -9.89 5.07 16.59
CA MET A 193 -9.94 6.10 15.54
C MET A 193 -10.55 5.55 14.24
N GLN A 194 -10.25 4.32 13.83
CA GLN A 194 -10.85 3.74 12.60
C GLN A 194 -12.34 3.43 12.78
N MET A 195 -12.75 2.91 13.93
CA MET A 195 -14.16 2.71 14.27
C MET A 195 -14.91 4.05 14.35
N LYS A 196 -14.28 5.06 14.96
CA LYS A 196 -14.82 6.42 15.03
C LYS A 196 -14.91 7.08 13.65
N ARG A 197 -13.93 6.89 12.76
CA ARG A 197 -14.03 7.33 11.36
C ARG A 197 -15.22 6.69 10.64
N LEU A 198 -15.46 5.39 10.86
CA LEU A 198 -16.61 4.71 10.28
C LEU A 198 -17.93 5.28 10.83
N GLU A 199 -17.96 5.58 12.13
CA GLU A 199 -19.05 6.30 12.78
C GLU A 199 -19.25 7.71 12.16
N ASP A 200 -18.19 8.49 12.00
CA ASP A 200 -18.21 9.84 11.41
C ASP A 200 -18.62 9.84 9.92
N TYR A 201 -18.31 8.75 9.19
CA TYR A 201 -18.81 8.53 7.82
C TYR A 201 -20.30 8.22 7.81
N THR A 202 -20.79 7.45 8.78
CA THR A 202 -22.21 7.06 8.86
C THR A 202 -23.09 8.12 9.48
N SER A 203 -22.55 8.98 10.36
CA SER A 203 -23.24 10.14 10.93
C SER A 203 -23.36 11.30 9.94
N GLY A 204 -22.53 11.32 8.88
CA GLY A 204 -22.50 12.38 7.88
C GLY A 204 -21.63 13.58 8.27
N ASP A 205 -20.90 13.51 9.40
CA ASP A 205 -20.05 14.61 9.88
C ASP A 205 -18.93 14.95 8.92
N ILE A 206 -18.34 13.94 8.27
CA ILE A 206 -17.32 14.12 7.23
C ILE A 206 -17.90 14.85 6.01
N SER A 207 -19.12 14.49 5.60
CA SER A 207 -19.80 15.16 4.48
C SER A 207 -20.07 16.63 4.80
N MET A 208 -20.55 16.93 6.02
CA MET A 208 -20.76 18.31 6.47
C MET A 208 -19.46 19.12 6.54
N TYR A 209 -18.36 18.50 6.97
CA TYR A 209 -17.04 19.15 6.96
C TYR A 209 -16.61 19.52 5.53
N TYR A 210 -16.69 18.59 4.58
CA TYR A 210 -16.34 18.88 3.19
C TYR A 210 -17.25 19.94 2.55
N THR A 211 -18.55 19.94 2.85
CA THR A 211 -19.45 21.01 2.39
C THR A 211 -19.05 22.39 2.96
N LYS A 212 -18.57 22.45 4.21
CA LYS A 212 -18.05 23.71 4.78
C LYS A 212 -16.76 24.15 4.08
N VAL A 213 -15.84 23.21 3.80
CA VAL A 213 -14.60 23.50 3.05
C VAL A 213 -14.90 23.98 1.64
N GLU A 214 -15.84 23.33 0.94
CA GLU A 214 -16.26 23.71 -0.42
C GLU A 214 -16.81 25.14 -0.45
N ARG A 215 -17.64 25.53 0.53
CA ARG A 215 -18.11 26.93 0.66
C ARG A 215 -16.98 27.93 0.84
N VAL A 216 -15.92 27.56 1.56
CA VAL A 216 -14.73 28.43 1.72
C VAL A 216 -13.99 28.55 0.39
N ILE A 217 -13.83 27.44 -0.35
CA ILE A 217 -13.20 27.43 -1.68
C ILE A 217 -14.03 28.22 -2.71
N ASP A 218 -15.35 28.14 -2.68
CA ASP A 218 -16.22 28.90 -3.57
C ASP A 218 -16.13 30.40 -3.31
N LYS A 219 -16.06 30.81 -2.04
CA LYS A 219 -15.80 32.21 -1.66
C LYS A 219 -14.45 32.70 -2.19
N LEU A 220 -13.41 31.86 -2.08
CA LEU A 220 -12.08 32.15 -2.64
C LEU A 220 -12.12 32.31 -4.17
N ARG A 221 -12.86 31.44 -4.85
CA ARG A 221 -12.92 31.39 -6.32
C ARG A 221 -13.71 32.56 -6.91
N ASN A 222 -14.77 33.01 -6.23
CA ASN A 222 -15.66 34.05 -6.75
C ASN A 222 -15.20 35.48 -6.45
N GLY A 223 -14.07 35.66 -5.74
CA GLY A 223 -13.45 36.97 -5.56
C GLY A 223 -14.25 37.94 -4.68
N ASP A 224 -15.19 37.44 -3.87
CA ASP A 224 -15.82 38.24 -2.83
C ASP A 224 -14.73 38.56 -1.80
N GLY A 225 -14.14 39.75 -1.91
CA GLY A 225 -12.95 40.23 -1.18
C GLY A 225 -13.11 40.32 0.34
N LEU A 226 -13.42 39.20 0.97
CA LEU A 226 -13.50 39.00 2.41
C LEU A 226 -12.19 38.35 2.86
N SER A 227 -11.51 39.05 3.76
CA SER A 227 -10.45 38.48 4.56
C SER A 227 -10.97 37.20 5.23
N ILE A 228 -10.60 36.04 4.70
CA ILE A 228 -10.90 34.76 5.33
C ILE A 228 -10.10 34.74 6.62
N THR A 229 -10.78 34.89 7.73
CA THR A 229 -10.14 34.84 9.04
C THR A 229 -10.00 33.37 9.47
N ARG A 230 -9.11 33.11 10.41
CA ARG A 230 -8.93 31.75 10.99
C ARG A 230 -10.23 31.14 11.54
N LYS A 231 -11.26 31.96 11.80
CA LYS A 231 -12.58 31.54 12.28
C LYS A 231 -13.50 31.01 11.17
N ASP A 232 -13.22 31.34 9.91
CA ASP A 232 -13.99 30.88 8.75
C ASP A 232 -13.52 29.50 8.27
N ILE A 233 -12.34 29.06 8.72
CA ILE A 233 -11.85 27.70 8.51
C ILE A 233 -12.70 26.78 9.41
N PRO A 234 -13.43 25.81 8.84
CA PRO A 234 -14.13 24.84 9.67
C PRO A 234 -13.12 24.14 10.58
N GLU A 235 -13.45 24.01 11.87
CA GLU A 235 -12.67 23.17 12.78
C GLU A 235 -12.48 21.81 12.13
N THR A 236 -11.24 21.35 12.11
CA THR A 236 -10.87 20.06 11.54
C THR A 236 -11.79 19.02 12.13
N ALA A 237 -12.56 18.34 11.27
CA ALA A 237 -13.29 17.16 11.71
C ALA A 237 -12.27 16.21 12.36
N PRO A 238 -12.59 15.63 13.53
CA PRO A 238 -11.73 14.67 14.19
C PRO A 238 -11.22 13.66 13.16
N ASP A 239 -9.90 13.44 13.16
CA ASP A 239 -9.26 12.35 12.43
C ASP A 239 -9.32 12.41 10.88
N THR A 240 -9.63 13.56 10.27
CA THR A 240 -9.40 13.78 8.83
C THR A 240 -7.90 13.88 8.50
N THR A 241 -7.41 13.11 7.52
CA THR A 241 -6.00 13.13 7.07
C THR A 241 -5.60 14.39 6.31
N MET A 242 -6.58 15.25 5.96
CA MET A 242 -6.34 16.54 5.30
C MET A 242 -7.06 17.65 6.06
N ALA A 243 -6.34 18.26 7.00
CA ALA A 243 -6.76 19.51 7.60
C ALA A 243 -6.72 20.61 6.54
N PHE A 244 -7.84 21.29 6.29
CA PHE A 244 -7.81 22.52 5.51
C PHE A 244 -7.02 23.55 6.31
N THR A 245 -5.78 23.81 5.88
CA THR A 245 -4.85 24.67 6.61
C THR A 245 -4.46 25.83 5.71
N LEU A 246 -4.65 27.06 6.19
CA LEU A 246 -4.04 28.23 5.58
C LEU A 246 -2.58 28.26 6.02
N MET A 247 -1.63 28.11 5.09
CA MET A 247 -0.20 28.13 5.40
C MET A 247 0.28 29.57 5.56
N ASP A 248 1.00 29.88 6.63
CA ASP A 248 1.53 31.25 6.80
C ASP A 248 2.55 31.60 5.69
N ASN A 249 2.72 32.89 5.43
CA ASN A 249 3.33 33.52 4.23
C ASN A 249 4.79 33.14 3.88
N ASN A 250 5.41 32.19 4.58
CA ASN A 250 6.78 31.73 4.32
C ASN A 250 6.89 30.73 3.15
N GLY A 251 5.78 30.42 2.48
CA GLY A 251 5.67 29.42 1.42
C GLY A 251 5.33 29.98 0.04
N GLU A 252 5.88 31.14 -0.36
CA GLU A 252 5.61 31.82 -1.65
C GLU A 252 5.53 30.86 -2.86
N LYS A 253 6.36 29.80 -2.90
CA LYS A 253 6.36 28.81 -3.99
C LYS A 253 5.17 27.84 -4.00
N VAL A 254 4.56 27.57 -2.85
CA VAL A 254 3.38 26.69 -2.72
C VAL A 254 2.14 27.44 -3.21
N TYR A 255 2.05 28.74 -2.93
CA TYR A 255 0.97 29.59 -3.39
C TYR A 255 0.94 29.73 -4.91
N ASP A 256 2.08 30.00 -5.54
CA ASP A 256 2.19 30.05 -7.00
C ASP A 256 1.85 28.70 -7.65
N PHE A 257 2.23 27.59 -7.00
CA PHE A 257 1.88 26.25 -7.47
C PHE A 257 0.38 25.97 -7.35
N MET A 258 -0.26 26.31 -6.23
CA MET A 258 -1.70 26.10 -6.05
C MET A 258 -2.54 27.05 -6.94
N SER A 259 -2.10 28.29 -7.11
CA SER A 259 -2.71 29.27 -8.03
C SER A 259 -2.62 28.79 -9.49
N SER A 260 -1.44 28.32 -9.93
CA SER A 260 -1.26 27.83 -11.31
C SER A 260 -1.92 26.48 -11.57
N TYR A 261 -1.97 25.58 -10.58
CA TYR A 261 -2.55 24.24 -10.74
C TYR A 261 -4.08 24.23 -10.64
N TYR A 262 -4.67 25.08 -9.79
CA TYR A 262 -6.12 25.12 -9.57
C TYR A 262 -6.81 26.40 -10.04
N GLY A 263 -6.06 27.39 -10.55
CA GLY A 263 -6.59 28.65 -11.08
C GLY A 263 -7.04 29.67 -10.01
N TYR A 264 -6.58 29.54 -8.77
CA TYR A 264 -6.97 30.46 -7.68
C TYR A 264 -6.22 31.79 -7.76
N GLN A 265 -6.91 32.90 -7.46
CA GLN A 265 -6.25 34.19 -7.21
C GLN A 265 -5.55 34.12 -5.85
N SER A 266 -4.27 34.48 -5.79
CA SER A 266 -3.48 34.41 -4.55
C SER A 266 -4.04 35.35 -3.49
N LEU A 267 -4.22 34.84 -2.27
CA LEU A 267 -4.58 35.65 -1.11
C LEU A 267 -3.34 36.05 -0.31
N PRO A 268 -3.12 37.33 -0.03
CA PRO A 268 -2.26 37.73 1.06
C PRO A 268 -2.99 37.47 2.38
N LEU A 269 -2.47 36.54 3.19
CA LEU A 269 -2.88 36.40 4.59
C LEU A 269 -2.38 37.64 5.36
N ARG A 270 -3.29 38.31 6.06
CA ARG A 270 -2.99 39.36 7.06
C ARG A 270 -3.42 38.90 8.43
#